data_AF-A0ABD1VL73-F1
#
_entry.id   AF-A0ABD1VL73-F1
#
_cell.length_a   1.000
_cell.length_b   1.000
_cell.length_c   1.000
_cell.angle_alpha   90.00
_cell.angle_beta   90.00
_cell.angle_gamma   90.00
#
_symmetry.space_group_name_H-M   'P 1'
#
loop_
_entity.id
_entity.type
_entity.pdbx_description
1 polymer ?
#
loop_
_entity_poly.entity_id
_entity_poly.type
_entity_poly.pdbx_seq_one_letter_code
_entity_poly.pdbx_strand_id
1 'polypeptide(L)'
;MAVGDLCGGGSSGGNRDLTAIESNGIQQEKAHKMMISNLKSFFFVIFVIFASSVYCIDDKCAACNAIAEELERGLMNEKPRNHLDMRHRLDSKGQREGKLIDYRVSELRVVELLDGLCEKMQDYTLEKVGTSTKVWMKVNNWDSLKTNKQEARAHSKDISTFCGRLLEETEDEFSVLIKKGSVKVGKVGKVLCQDLGRYCKQTSDYEKAGDDDEEYRNTEL
;
A
#
# COMPACT_ATOMS: atom_id res chain seq x y z
N MET A 1 -23.41 -73.79 80.48
CA MET A 1 -24.38 -74.75 79.91
C MET A 1 -24.83 -74.20 78.57
N ALA A 2 -24.60 -74.95 77.49
CA ALA A 2 -25.31 -74.78 76.21
C ALA A 2 -26.82 -74.92 76.47
N VAL A 3 -27.75 -74.36 75.69
CA VAL A 3 -28.10 -74.55 74.26
C VAL A 3 -29.06 -73.39 73.90
N GLY A 4 -29.02 -72.78 72.70
CA GLY A 4 -29.80 -73.18 71.49
C GLY A 4 -31.30 -72.82 71.66
N ASP A 5 -32.07 -72.26 70.73
CA ASP A 5 -31.92 -71.91 69.31
C ASP A 5 -33.27 -71.24 68.84
N LEU A 6 -33.29 -70.65 67.65
CA LEU A 6 -34.45 -70.39 66.73
C LEU A 6 -35.33 -69.10 66.77
N CYS A 7 -35.06 -68.28 65.73
CA CYS A 7 -35.93 -67.86 64.61
C CYS A 7 -36.99 -66.72 64.69
N GLY A 8 -36.75 -65.72 63.81
CA GLY A 8 -37.72 -65.08 62.88
C GLY A 8 -38.39 -63.78 63.39
N GLY A 9 -38.45 -62.65 62.70
CA GLY A 9 -38.16 -62.27 61.31
C GLY A 9 -39.30 -61.36 60.76
N GLY A 10 -38.98 -60.21 60.17
CA GLY A 10 -39.93 -59.33 59.43
C GLY A 10 -39.79 -57.84 59.75
N SER A 11 -38.81 -57.14 59.18
CA SER A 11 -38.83 -56.37 57.91
C SER A 11 -39.54 -55.00 58.02
N SER A 12 -38.73 -53.94 58.13
CA SER A 12 -39.12 -52.53 57.99
C SER A 12 -38.56 -51.97 56.69
N GLY A 13 -39.37 -51.21 55.97
CA GLY A 13 -39.03 -50.58 54.71
C GLY A 13 -38.29 -49.25 54.86
N GLY A 14 -37.60 -48.89 53.77
CA GLY A 14 -37.53 -47.54 53.25
C GLY A 14 -36.42 -46.64 53.80
N ASN A 15 -35.36 -46.47 53.01
CA ASN A 15 -34.72 -45.16 52.89
C ASN A 15 -34.30 -44.92 51.43
N ARG A 16 -34.63 -43.73 50.92
CA ARG A 16 -34.35 -43.29 49.55
C ARG A 16 -32.89 -42.83 49.45
N ASP A 17 -32.21 -43.35 48.45
CA ASP A 17 -30.77 -43.18 48.21
C ASP A 17 -30.40 -41.75 47.83
N LEU A 18 -29.31 -41.29 48.42
CA LEU A 18 -28.74 -39.95 48.32
C LEU A 18 -27.62 -39.91 47.26
N THR A 19 -27.89 -40.36 46.03
CA THR A 19 -26.82 -40.57 45.01
C THR A 19 -27.07 -39.93 43.63
N ALA A 20 -28.16 -39.18 43.42
CA ALA A 20 -28.51 -38.62 42.10
C ALA A 20 -28.13 -37.15 41.86
N ILE A 21 -27.56 -36.42 42.85
CA ILE A 21 -27.30 -34.97 42.72
C ILE A 21 -25.85 -34.67 42.28
N GLU A 22 -24.90 -35.57 42.54
CA GLU A 22 -23.45 -35.30 42.34
C GLU A 22 -22.97 -35.52 40.89
N SER A 23 -23.70 -36.25 40.04
CA SER A 23 -23.29 -36.54 38.65
C SER A 23 -23.65 -35.43 37.65
N ASN A 24 -24.69 -34.63 37.93
CA ASN A 24 -25.18 -33.58 37.03
C ASN A 24 -24.29 -32.31 37.06
N GLY A 25 -23.67 -31.98 38.19
CA GLY A 25 -22.79 -30.80 38.31
C GLY A 25 -21.46 -30.93 37.54
N ILE A 26 -20.86 -32.13 37.54
CA ILE A 26 -19.57 -32.40 36.89
C ILE A 26 -19.70 -32.42 35.36
N GLN A 27 -20.84 -32.92 34.82
CA GLN A 27 -21.13 -32.86 33.39
C GLN A 27 -21.39 -31.41 32.93
N GLN A 28 -22.09 -30.60 33.73
CA GLN A 28 -22.36 -29.20 33.43
C GLN A 28 -21.10 -28.33 33.46
N GLU A 29 -20.18 -28.57 34.40
CA GLU A 29 -18.88 -27.87 34.49
C GLU A 29 -17.98 -28.17 33.28
N LYS A 30 -17.94 -29.43 32.81
CA LYS A 30 -17.15 -29.84 31.63
C LYS A 30 -17.68 -29.22 30.34
N ALA A 31 -19.01 -29.20 30.15
CA ALA A 31 -19.63 -28.58 28.97
C ALA A 31 -19.41 -27.06 28.94
N HIS A 32 -19.51 -26.38 30.09
CA HIS A 32 -19.25 -24.94 30.20
C HIS A 32 -17.77 -24.59 29.93
N LYS A 33 -16.83 -25.37 30.46
CA LYS A 33 -15.39 -25.21 30.16
C LYS A 33 -15.08 -25.46 28.68
N MET A 34 -15.75 -26.43 28.05
CA MET A 34 -15.56 -26.74 26.63
C MET A 34 -16.13 -25.65 25.71
N MET A 35 -17.31 -25.10 26.01
CA MET A 35 -17.87 -23.96 25.26
C MET A 35 -16.99 -22.70 25.38
N ILE A 36 -16.48 -22.40 26.59
CA ILE A 36 -15.58 -21.25 26.80
C ILE A 36 -14.27 -21.43 26.04
N SER A 37 -13.72 -22.65 25.98
CA SER A 37 -12.51 -22.95 25.21
C SER A 37 -12.71 -22.73 23.71
N ASN A 38 -13.81 -23.22 23.15
CA ASN A 38 -14.14 -23.04 21.74
C ASN A 38 -14.40 -21.58 21.38
N LEU A 39 -15.06 -20.82 22.27
CA LEU A 39 -15.29 -19.39 22.07
C LEU A 39 -13.97 -18.60 22.08
N LYS A 40 -13.06 -18.91 23.01
CA LYS A 40 -11.71 -18.31 23.04
C LYS A 40 -10.91 -18.64 21.78
N SER A 41 -10.98 -19.88 21.32
CA SER A 41 -10.33 -20.31 20.07
C SER A 41 -10.89 -19.56 18.85
N PHE A 42 -12.21 -19.38 18.78
CA PHE A 42 -12.86 -18.64 17.71
C PHE A 42 -12.49 -17.15 17.71
N PHE A 43 -12.47 -16.50 18.87
CA PHE A 43 -12.00 -15.11 19.00
C PHE A 43 -10.52 -14.96 18.63
N PHE A 44 -9.67 -15.95 18.95
CA PHE A 44 -8.27 -15.95 18.57
C PHE A 44 -8.09 -16.07 17.04
N VAL A 45 -8.85 -16.95 16.39
CA VAL A 45 -8.84 -17.08 14.92
C VAL A 45 -9.31 -15.79 14.24
N ILE A 46 -10.38 -15.15 14.74
CA ILE A 46 -10.85 -13.86 14.22
C ILE A 46 -9.79 -12.76 14.40
N PHE A 47 -9.15 -12.68 15.56
CA PHE A 47 -8.09 -11.70 15.83
C PHE A 47 -6.88 -11.86 14.88
N VAL A 48 -6.48 -13.10 14.57
CA VAL A 48 -5.40 -13.39 13.61
C VAL A 48 -5.79 -13.01 12.18
N ILE A 49 -7.06 -13.17 11.79
CA ILE A 49 -7.57 -12.76 10.47
C ILE A 49 -7.58 -11.23 10.33
N PHE A 50 -7.99 -10.49 11.37
CA PHE A 50 -7.95 -9.02 11.34
C PHE A 50 -6.52 -8.46 11.37
N ALA A 51 -5.56 -9.18 11.94
CA ALA A 51 -4.16 -8.75 11.99
C ALA A 51 -3.42 -8.91 10.64
N SER A 52 -3.96 -9.65 9.68
CA SER A 52 -3.25 -10.05 8.45
C SER A 52 -3.54 -9.20 7.21
N SER A 53 -4.19 -8.04 7.34
CA SER A 53 -4.58 -7.19 6.21
C SER A 53 -3.89 -5.82 6.15
N VAL A 54 -2.56 -5.78 6.31
CA VAL A 54 -1.75 -4.65 5.82
C VAL A 54 -0.42 -5.18 5.25
N TYR A 55 -0.37 -5.44 3.95
CA TYR A 55 0.92 -5.42 3.23
C TYR A 55 1.33 -3.94 3.13
N CYS A 56 1.94 -3.42 4.20
CA CYS A 56 2.50 -2.09 4.18
C CYS A 56 3.82 -2.16 3.41
N ILE A 57 3.95 -1.32 2.38
CA ILE A 57 5.28 -0.96 1.92
C ILE A 57 6.01 -0.31 3.10
N ASP A 58 7.09 -0.95 3.54
CA ASP A 58 7.86 -0.53 4.71
C ASP A 58 8.49 0.86 4.53
N ASP A 59 8.92 1.20 3.30
CA ASP A 59 9.44 2.52 2.95
C ASP A 59 8.58 3.20 1.88
N LYS A 60 7.49 3.84 2.35
CA LYS A 60 6.55 4.58 1.49
C LYS A 60 7.21 5.77 0.79
N CYS A 61 8.18 6.43 1.44
CA CYS A 61 8.88 7.56 0.84
C CYS A 61 9.75 7.11 -0.34
N ALA A 62 10.54 6.05 -0.15
CA ALA A 62 11.34 5.48 -1.24
C ALA A 62 10.46 4.96 -2.39
N ALA A 63 9.34 4.32 -2.08
CA ALA A 63 8.40 3.85 -3.11
C ALA A 63 7.78 5.02 -3.88
N CYS A 64 7.37 6.09 -3.19
CA CYS A 64 6.84 7.28 -3.85
C CYS A 64 7.90 7.94 -4.74
N ASN A 65 9.15 8.05 -4.27
CA ASN A 65 10.23 8.63 -5.06
C ASN A 65 10.52 7.80 -6.33
N ALA A 66 10.40 6.47 -6.28
CA ALA A 66 10.53 5.63 -7.47
C ALA A 66 9.38 5.88 -8.48
N ILE A 67 8.15 6.07 -8.01
CA ILE A 67 7.01 6.47 -8.86
C ILE A 67 7.26 7.85 -9.49
N ALA A 68 7.71 8.81 -8.67
CA ALA A 68 8.04 10.15 -9.13
C ALA A 68 9.15 10.14 -10.18
N GLU A 69 10.16 9.29 -10.03
CA GLU A 69 11.23 9.12 -11.01
C GLU A 69 10.71 8.56 -12.34
N GLU A 70 9.82 7.56 -12.32
CA GLU A 70 9.19 7.05 -13.56
C GLU A 70 8.37 8.13 -14.26
N LEU A 71 7.66 8.96 -13.50
CA LEU A 71 6.92 10.10 -14.04
C LEU A 71 7.87 11.19 -14.58
N GLU A 72 9.01 11.44 -13.95
CA GLU A 72 10.05 12.34 -14.48
C GLU A 72 10.62 11.83 -15.80
N ARG A 73 10.83 10.52 -15.95
CA ARG A 73 11.17 9.93 -17.26
C ARG A 73 10.06 10.16 -18.28
N GLY A 74 8.79 10.13 -17.87
CA GLY A 74 7.65 10.51 -18.73
C GLY A 74 7.76 11.96 -19.22
N LEU A 75 8.03 12.91 -18.32
CA LEU A 75 8.22 14.33 -18.66
C LEU A 75 9.45 14.56 -19.56
N MET A 76 10.55 13.85 -19.34
CA MET A 76 11.76 13.97 -20.17
C MET A 76 11.57 13.43 -21.59
N ASN A 77 10.75 12.40 -21.74
CA ASN A 77 10.44 11.79 -23.04
C ASN A 77 9.17 12.38 -23.69
N GLU A 78 8.61 13.44 -23.10
CA GLU A 78 7.42 14.12 -23.60
C GLU A 78 7.69 14.70 -25.00
N LYS A 79 6.86 14.33 -25.98
CA LYS A 79 7.01 14.85 -27.35
C LYS A 79 6.64 16.34 -27.38
N PRO A 80 7.46 17.22 -27.99
CA PRO A 80 7.10 18.62 -28.16
C PRO A 80 5.80 18.74 -28.96
N ARG A 81 4.78 19.39 -28.38
CA ARG A 81 3.51 19.72 -29.03
C ARG A 81 3.18 21.18 -28.79
N ASN A 82 2.62 21.84 -29.80
CA ASN A 82 2.26 23.25 -29.72
C ASN A 82 0.83 23.44 -29.16
N HIS A 83 -0.18 23.06 -29.94
CA HIS A 83 -1.57 23.25 -29.56
C HIS A 83 -2.46 22.07 -29.97
N LEU A 84 -3.52 21.84 -29.20
CA LEU A 84 -4.63 20.97 -29.55
C LEU A 84 -5.66 21.79 -30.33
N ASP A 85 -5.92 21.41 -31.58
CA ASP A 85 -6.92 22.06 -32.43
C ASP A 85 -8.26 21.35 -32.29
N MET A 86 -9.17 21.95 -31.52
CA MET A 86 -10.54 21.44 -31.34
C MET A 86 -11.52 22.06 -32.35
N ARG A 87 -11.05 22.75 -33.40
CA ARG A 87 -11.92 23.40 -34.38
C ARG A 87 -12.35 22.45 -35.50
N HIS A 88 -13.29 21.56 -35.18
CA HIS A 88 -13.79 20.56 -36.13
C HIS A 88 -14.97 21.06 -36.99
N ARG A 89 -15.66 22.14 -36.59
CA ARG A 89 -16.81 22.67 -37.33
C ARG A 89 -16.41 23.84 -38.23
N LEU A 90 -16.96 23.90 -39.44
CA LEU A 90 -16.89 25.11 -40.28
C LEU A 90 -18.16 25.95 -40.11
N ASP A 91 -18.00 27.28 -40.08
CA ASP A 91 -19.11 28.21 -40.17
C ASP A 91 -19.57 28.40 -41.62
N SER A 92 -20.65 29.16 -41.83
CA SER A 92 -21.17 29.48 -43.16
C SER A 92 -20.24 30.36 -44.01
N LYS A 93 -19.16 30.89 -43.43
CA LYS A 93 -18.11 31.68 -44.08
C LYS A 93 -16.84 30.86 -44.35
N GLY A 94 -16.86 29.56 -44.08
CA GLY A 94 -15.72 28.67 -44.25
C GLY A 94 -14.60 28.85 -43.21
N GLN A 95 -14.87 29.52 -42.09
CA GLN A 95 -13.95 29.61 -40.95
C GLN A 95 -14.16 28.44 -40.00
N ARG A 96 -13.06 27.97 -39.40
CA ARG A 96 -13.11 26.88 -38.42
C ARG A 96 -13.51 27.41 -37.05
N GLU A 97 -14.61 26.91 -36.52
CA GLU A 97 -15.12 27.19 -35.18
C GLU A 97 -14.66 26.16 -34.16
N GLY A 98 -14.27 26.64 -32.98
CA GLY A 98 -13.84 25.81 -31.84
C GLY A 98 -12.69 26.46 -31.04
N LYS A 99 -12.08 25.68 -30.15
CA LYS A 99 -11.02 26.15 -29.25
C LYS A 99 -9.64 25.65 -29.70
N LEU A 100 -8.65 26.52 -29.65
CA LEU A 100 -7.24 26.15 -29.74
C LEU A 100 -6.66 26.15 -28.32
N ILE A 101 -6.14 25.03 -27.83
CA ILE A 101 -5.68 24.88 -26.45
C ILE A 101 -4.18 24.57 -26.46
N ASP A 102 -3.37 25.29 -25.68
CA ASP A 102 -1.96 24.94 -25.49
C ASP A 102 -1.87 23.56 -24.81
N TYR A 103 -1.05 22.68 -25.36
CA TYR A 103 -0.92 21.32 -24.84
C TYR A 103 -0.46 21.29 -23.37
N ARG A 104 0.38 22.24 -22.94
CA ARG A 104 0.91 22.30 -21.56
C ARG A 104 -0.16 22.49 -20.50
N VAL A 105 -1.27 23.15 -20.85
CA VAL A 105 -2.40 23.43 -19.95
C VAL A 105 -3.59 22.50 -20.21
N SER A 106 -3.43 21.50 -21.10
CA SER A 106 -4.50 20.60 -21.49
C SER A 106 -4.67 19.44 -20.53
N GLU A 107 -5.91 18.96 -20.35
CA GLU A 107 -6.18 17.70 -19.65
C GLU A 107 -5.53 16.51 -20.35
N LEU A 108 -5.39 16.57 -21.69
CA LEU A 108 -4.76 15.51 -22.47
C LEU A 108 -3.33 15.25 -22.00
N ARG A 109 -2.55 16.29 -21.70
CA ARG A 109 -1.19 16.14 -21.15
C ARG A 109 -1.17 15.40 -19.82
N VAL A 110 -2.16 15.67 -18.96
CA VAL A 110 -2.28 14.97 -17.66
C VAL A 110 -2.54 13.49 -17.90
N VAL A 111 -3.51 13.16 -18.77
CA VAL A 111 -3.83 11.78 -19.13
C VAL A 111 -2.61 11.09 -19.74
N GLU A 112 -1.93 11.69 -20.72
CA GLU A 112 -0.74 11.09 -21.36
C GLU A 112 0.42 10.84 -20.37
N LEU A 113 0.53 11.62 -19.29
CA LEU A 113 1.58 11.45 -18.27
C LEU A 113 1.23 10.39 -17.21
N LEU A 114 -0.04 10.33 -16.78
CA LEU A 114 -0.48 9.45 -15.70
C LEU A 114 -0.92 8.07 -16.20
N ASP A 115 -1.37 7.97 -17.46
CA ASP A 115 -1.80 6.72 -18.06
C ASP A 115 -0.65 5.69 -18.12
N GLY A 116 -0.96 4.47 -17.69
CA GLY A 116 0.00 3.38 -17.58
C GLY A 116 1.15 3.61 -16.58
N LEU A 117 1.18 4.72 -15.81
CA LEU A 117 2.27 4.98 -14.85
C LEU A 117 2.38 3.85 -13.81
N CYS A 118 1.26 3.49 -13.19
CA CYS A 118 1.23 2.44 -12.17
C CYS A 118 1.43 1.03 -12.75
N GLU A 119 1.16 0.83 -14.05
CA GLU A 119 1.46 -0.41 -14.75
C GLU A 119 2.98 -0.58 -14.93
N LYS A 120 3.69 0.50 -15.31
CA LYS A 120 5.16 0.52 -15.40
C LYS A 120 5.85 0.23 -14.07
N MET A 121 5.18 0.50 -12.94
CA MET A 121 5.71 0.13 -11.62
C MET A 121 5.83 -1.39 -11.43
N GLN A 122 5.18 -2.21 -12.26
CA GLN A 122 5.38 -3.66 -12.27
C GLN A 122 6.77 -4.09 -12.77
N ASP A 123 7.54 -3.16 -13.38
CA ASP A 123 8.93 -3.36 -13.74
C ASP A 123 9.88 -2.97 -12.61
N TYR A 124 9.40 -2.68 -11.40
CA TYR A 124 10.24 -2.32 -10.27
C TYR A 124 10.32 -3.42 -9.25
N THR A 125 11.46 -3.53 -8.59
CA THR A 125 11.63 -4.42 -7.44
C THR A 125 12.51 -3.80 -6.38
N LEU A 126 12.47 -4.37 -5.18
CA LEU A 126 13.24 -3.91 -4.04
C LEU A 126 14.52 -4.76 -3.94
N GLU A 127 15.69 -4.14 -4.18
CA GLU A 127 16.98 -4.81 -4.06
C GLU A 127 17.70 -4.37 -2.78
N LYS A 128 18.38 -5.32 -2.13
CA LYS A 128 19.25 -5.04 -0.99
C LYS A 128 20.62 -4.55 -1.50
N VAL A 129 20.92 -3.28 -1.24
CA VAL A 129 22.22 -2.69 -1.50
C VAL A 129 23.03 -2.68 -0.20
N GLY A 130 24.11 -3.47 -0.16
CA GLY A 130 24.95 -3.59 1.03
C GLY A 130 24.34 -4.46 2.15
N THR A 131 24.59 -4.09 3.40
CA THR A 131 24.22 -4.91 4.57
C THR A 131 22.79 -4.70 5.06
N SER A 132 22.14 -3.57 4.77
CA SER A 132 20.79 -3.29 5.29
C SER A 132 19.91 -2.35 4.43
N THR A 133 20.47 -1.66 3.44
CA THR A 133 19.72 -0.66 2.68
C THR A 133 18.92 -1.35 1.58
N LYS A 134 17.65 -0.99 1.43
CA LYS A 134 16.79 -1.46 0.34
C LYS A 134 16.51 -0.31 -0.61
N VAL A 135 16.65 -0.54 -1.91
CA VAL A 135 16.43 0.49 -2.93
C VAL A 135 15.49 -0.07 -4.01
N TRP A 136 14.55 0.75 -4.45
CA TRP A 136 13.68 0.43 -5.58
C TRP A 136 14.46 0.58 -6.88
N MET A 137 14.44 -0.46 -7.70
CA MET A 137 15.17 -0.47 -8.97
C MET A 137 14.29 -0.98 -10.09
N LYS A 138 14.44 -0.37 -11.28
CA LYS A 138 13.79 -0.83 -12.49
C LYS A 138 14.50 -2.05 -13.06
N VAL A 139 13.75 -3.13 -13.26
CA VAL A 139 14.18 -4.41 -13.80
C VAL A 139 13.95 -4.43 -15.31
N ASN A 140 15.03 -4.36 -16.08
CA ASN A 140 14.93 -4.44 -17.54
C ASN A 140 14.76 -5.87 -18.05
N ASN A 141 15.29 -6.86 -17.31
CA ASN A 141 15.20 -8.27 -17.67
C ASN A 141 15.00 -9.14 -16.42
N TRP A 142 13.76 -9.59 -16.23
CA TRP A 142 13.34 -10.45 -15.12
C TRP A 142 14.08 -11.79 -15.04
N ASP A 143 14.62 -12.28 -16.15
CA ASP A 143 15.38 -13.53 -16.16
C ASP A 143 16.81 -13.39 -15.65
N SER A 144 17.35 -12.17 -15.68
CA SER A 144 18.70 -11.86 -15.22
C SER A 144 18.79 -11.58 -13.72
N LEU A 145 17.66 -11.54 -13.01
CA LEU A 145 17.63 -11.29 -11.58
C LEU A 145 18.28 -12.44 -10.79
N LYS A 146 19.26 -12.09 -9.96
CA LYS A 146 19.93 -13.01 -9.04
C LYS A 146 19.14 -13.27 -7.75
N THR A 147 18.18 -12.40 -7.45
CA THR A 147 17.32 -12.48 -6.27
C THR A 147 16.17 -13.47 -6.48
N ASN A 148 15.42 -13.76 -5.41
CA ASN A 148 14.24 -14.59 -5.51
C ASN A 148 13.19 -13.92 -6.41
N LYS A 149 12.93 -14.50 -7.59
CA LYS A 149 11.97 -13.97 -8.57
C LYS A 149 10.56 -13.82 -8.01
N GLN A 150 10.11 -14.71 -7.12
CA GLN A 150 8.76 -14.65 -6.55
C GLN A 150 8.63 -13.46 -5.59
N GLU A 151 9.61 -13.26 -4.71
CA GLU A 151 9.69 -12.11 -3.81
C GLU A 151 9.80 -10.80 -4.61
N ALA A 152 10.65 -10.78 -5.64
CA ALA A 152 10.82 -9.63 -6.49
C ALA A 152 9.53 -9.21 -7.21
N ARG A 153 8.75 -10.19 -7.70
CA ARG A 153 7.43 -9.98 -8.32
C ARG A 153 6.36 -9.54 -7.31
N ALA A 154 6.43 -10.02 -6.07
CA ALA A 154 5.56 -9.55 -5.01
C ALA A 154 5.78 -8.04 -4.78
N HIS A 155 7.04 -7.62 -4.65
CA HIS A 155 7.38 -6.20 -4.51
C HIS A 155 6.90 -5.33 -5.67
N SER A 156 6.99 -5.81 -6.92
CA SER A 156 6.45 -5.12 -8.10
C SER A 156 4.94 -4.88 -8.01
N LYS A 157 4.22 -5.91 -7.56
CA LYS A 157 2.77 -5.80 -7.37
C LYS A 157 2.44 -4.84 -6.23
N ASP A 158 3.23 -4.86 -5.16
CA ASP A 158 3.02 -3.97 -4.01
C ASP A 158 3.20 -2.50 -4.42
N ILE A 159 4.28 -2.15 -5.13
CA ILE A 159 4.53 -0.78 -5.56
C ILE A 159 3.54 -0.30 -6.63
N SER A 160 3.11 -1.19 -7.54
CA SER A 160 2.04 -0.89 -8.50
C SER A 160 0.71 -0.58 -7.78
N THR A 161 0.37 -1.39 -6.77
CA THR A 161 -0.83 -1.17 -5.95
C THR A 161 -0.73 0.12 -5.12
N PHE A 162 0.46 0.44 -4.61
CA PHE A 162 0.72 1.68 -3.89
C PHE A 162 0.62 2.91 -4.80
N CYS A 163 1.13 2.81 -6.03
CA CYS A 163 0.97 3.85 -7.04
C CYS A 163 -0.52 4.15 -7.32
N GLY A 164 -1.34 3.11 -7.48
CA GLY A 164 -2.79 3.27 -7.66
C GLY A 164 -3.40 4.09 -6.52
N ARG A 165 -3.15 3.68 -5.27
CA ARG A 165 -3.62 4.41 -4.07
C ARG A 165 -3.11 5.85 -4.00
N LEU A 166 -1.83 6.08 -4.32
CA LEU A 166 -1.24 7.42 -4.36
C LEU A 166 -1.96 8.31 -5.37
N LEU A 167 -2.22 7.82 -6.58
CA LEU A 167 -2.90 8.61 -7.62
C LEU A 167 -4.38 8.81 -7.30
N GLU A 168 -5.07 7.78 -6.79
CA GLU A 168 -6.45 7.91 -6.31
C GLU A 168 -6.62 9.06 -5.30
N GLU A 169 -5.62 9.25 -4.41
CA GLU A 169 -5.65 10.31 -3.40
C GLU A 169 -5.22 11.69 -3.93
N THR A 170 -4.36 11.75 -4.95
CA THR A 170 -3.63 12.98 -5.31
C THR A 170 -3.89 13.51 -6.73
N GLU A 171 -4.50 12.73 -7.63
CA GLU A 171 -4.63 13.05 -9.05
C GLU A 171 -5.31 14.39 -9.30
N ASP A 172 -6.38 14.71 -8.56
CA ASP A 172 -7.13 15.96 -8.74
C ASP A 172 -6.24 17.19 -8.54
N GLU A 173 -5.54 17.26 -7.41
CA GLU A 173 -4.64 18.37 -7.09
C GLU A 173 -3.40 18.36 -8.00
N PHE A 174 -2.87 17.17 -8.28
CA PHE A 174 -1.69 16.99 -9.12
C PHE A 174 -1.94 17.44 -10.56
N SER A 175 -3.12 17.12 -11.13
CA SER A 175 -3.54 17.55 -12.47
C SER A 175 -3.50 19.08 -12.60
N VAL A 176 -3.97 19.79 -11.58
CA VAL A 176 -3.98 21.26 -11.53
C VAL A 176 -2.55 21.79 -11.53
N LEU A 177 -1.63 21.17 -10.79
CA LEU A 177 -0.22 21.57 -10.75
C LEU A 177 0.51 21.28 -12.07
N ILE A 178 0.20 20.18 -12.75
CA ILE A 178 0.73 19.88 -14.10
C ILE A 178 0.28 20.97 -15.09
N LYS A 179 -1.02 21.29 -15.11
CA LYS A 179 -1.59 22.31 -16.00
C LYS A 179 -1.06 23.71 -15.72
N LYS A 180 -0.73 24.02 -14.46
CA LYS A 180 -0.08 25.29 -14.08
C LYS A 180 1.42 25.33 -14.41
N GLY A 181 2.02 24.21 -14.81
CA GLY A 181 3.45 24.11 -15.07
C GLY A 181 4.32 24.11 -13.80
N SER A 182 3.72 23.82 -12.64
CA SER A 182 4.43 23.69 -11.36
C SER A 182 5.20 22.36 -11.26
N VAL A 183 4.76 21.35 -12.01
CA VAL A 183 5.42 20.04 -12.11
C VAL A 183 6.43 20.07 -13.25
N LYS A 184 7.72 19.98 -12.90
CA LYS A 184 8.86 19.98 -13.83
C LYS A 184 9.82 18.89 -13.43
N VAL A 185 10.67 18.48 -14.37
CA VAL A 185 11.78 17.55 -14.13
C VAL A 185 12.63 18.04 -12.95
N GLY A 186 12.97 17.13 -12.03
CA GLY A 186 13.68 17.42 -10.78
C GLY A 186 12.81 17.98 -9.65
N LYS A 187 11.51 18.22 -9.88
CA LYS A 187 10.56 18.71 -8.86
C LYS A 187 9.39 17.77 -8.62
N VAL A 188 9.26 16.68 -9.38
CA VAL A 188 8.10 15.79 -9.27
C VAL A 188 8.07 15.14 -7.89
N GLY A 189 9.21 14.65 -7.39
CA GLY A 189 9.29 14.05 -6.06
C GLY A 189 8.89 15.00 -4.94
N LYS A 190 9.28 16.28 -5.04
CA LYS A 190 8.85 17.30 -4.06
C LYS A 190 7.33 17.47 -4.08
N VAL A 191 6.75 17.72 -5.26
CA VAL A 191 5.31 17.96 -5.37
C VAL A 191 4.49 16.71 -5.00
N LEU A 192 4.81 15.56 -5.60
CA LEU A 192 4.02 14.35 -5.44
C LEU A 192 4.24 13.69 -4.08
N CYS A 193 5.49 13.57 -3.62
CA CYS A 193 5.81 12.77 -2.43
C CYS A 193 5.91 13.56 -1.13
N GLN A 194 6.23 14.86 -1.18
CA GLN A 194 6.29 15.72 0.00
C GLN A 194 4.99 16.53 0.14
N ASP A 195 4.61 17.29 -0.88
CA ASP A 195 3.52 18.26 -0.78
C ASP A 195 2.13 17.60 -0.79
N LEU A 196 1.88 16.70 -1.76
CA LEU A 196 0.59 16.03 -1.93
C LEU A 196 0.50 14.74 -1.11
N GLY A 197 1.33 13.75 -1.40
CA GLY A 197 1.26 12.42 -0.78
C GLY A 197 1.76 12.37 0.66
N ARG A 198 2.53 13.36 1.13
CA ARG A 198 3.07 13.47 2.50
C ARG A 198 3.80 12.21 3.00
N TYR A 199 4.36 11.44 2.07
CA TYR A 199 5.10 10.22 2.37
C TYR A 199 6.55 10.54 2.79
N CYS A 200 7.09 11.63 2.28
CA CYS A 200 8.44 12.09 2.57
C CYS A 200 8.42 13.33 3.47
N LYS A 201 9.37 13.41 4.41
CA LYS A 201 9.56 14.62 5.23
C LYS A 201 10.05 15.76 4.34
N GLN A 202 9.56 16.97 4.61
CA GLN A 202 10.14 18.17 4.03
C GLN A 202 11.57 18.29 4.51
N THR A 203 12.52 18.37 3.59
CA THR A 203 13.88 18.81 3.93
C THR A 203 13.76 20.28 4.27
N SER A 204 13.82 20.63 5.57
CA SER A 204 14.03 22.02 5.96
C SER A 204 15.35 22.44 5.33
N ASP A 205 15.31 23.37 4.38
CA ASP A 205 16.49 24.00 3.79
C ASP A 205 17.31 24.62 4.94
N TYR A 206 18.27 23.87 5.47
CA TYR A 206 19.30 24.41 6.36
C TYR A 206 20.21 25.28 5.49
N GLU A 207 20.07 26.59 5.70
CA GLU A 207 21.04 27.66 5.56
C GLU A 207 22.37 27.26 4.88
N LYS A 208 22.52 27.59 3.59
CA LYS A 208 23.85 27.90 3.06
C LYS A 208 24.15 29.35 3.43
N ALA A 209 24.88 29.55 4.51
CA ALA A 209 25.62 30.76 4.80
C ALA A 209 27.13 30.48 4.63
N GLY A 210 27.85 31.41 3.99
CA GLY A 210 29.30 31.39 3.73
C GLY A 210 29.61 30.92 2.31
N ASP A 211 29.56 31.77 1.28
CA ASP A 211 30.56 32.81 0.93
C ASP A 211 31.98 32.24 0.82
N ASP A 212 32.44 32.12 -0.43
CA ASP A 212 33.80 32.39 -0.89
C ASP A 212 33.72 32.55 -2.42
N ASP A 213 33.79 33.80 -2.87
CA ASP A 213 33.87 34.23 -4.27
C ASP A 213 35.25 33.94 -4.89
N GLU A 214 35.26 33.96 -6.24
CA GLU A 214 36.39 34.02 -7.19
C GLU A 214 37.08 32.67 -7.54
N GLU A 215 37.37 32.31 -8.80
CA GLU A 215 37.86 33.11 -9.93
C GLU A 215 37.57 32.40 -11.29
N TYR A 216 37.38 33.22 -12.32
CA TYR A 216 37.12 32.87 -13.72
C TYR A 216 38.40 32.40 -14.44
N ARG A 217 38.36 31.26 -15.14
CA ARG A 217 39.25 31.05 -16.31
C ARG A 217 38.67 30.10 -17.34
N ASN A 218 38.08 30.68 -18.38
CA ASN A 218 37.95 30.02 -19.69
C ASN A 218 39.34 29.64 -20.20
N THR A 219 39.48 28.41 -20.68
CA THR A 219 40.48 28.08 -21.71
C THR A 219 39.71 27.40 -22.84
N GLU A 220 39.53 28.13 -23.94
CA GLU A 220 39.08 27.57 -25.22
C GLU A 220 40.13 26.60 -25.75
N LEU A 221 39.66 25.46 -26.28
CA LEU A 221 40.30 24.75 -27.38
C LEU A 221 39.23 24.08 -28.24
#